data_AF-A0A6M4A3E1-F1
#
_entry.id   AF-A0A6M4A3E1-F1
#
_cell.length_a   1.000
_cell.length_b   1.000
_cell.length_c   1.000
_cell.angle_alpha   90.00
_cell.angle_beta   90.00
_cell.angle_gamma   90.00
#
_symmetry.space_group_name_H-M   'P 1'
#
loop_
_entity.id
_entity.type
_entity.pdbx_description
1 polymer ?
#
loop_
_entity_poly.entity_id
_entity_poly.type
_entity_poly.pdbx_seq_one_letter_code
_entity_poly.pdbx_strand_id
1 'polypeptide(L)'
;MSPAGVPVVVVTDLARNWMVLNVREDLLSRFQKGKKFTAAIPALNLKEVEFEVYALAAQPDFATWRAAPGGTNFDAKTFEIKARPVKPLAGARPGMSVLVSVTL
;
A
#
# COMPACT_ATOMS: atom_id res chain seq x y z
N MET A 1 -22.73 -35.52 1.58
CA MET A 1 -21.60 -35.13 0.73
C MET A 1 -21.14 -33.76 1.18
N SER A 2 -19.91 -33.64 1.67
CA SER A 2 -19.33 -32.37 2.15
C SER A 2 -18.94 -31.51 0.94
N PRO A 3 -19.27 -30.21 0.87
CA PRO A 3 -18.88 -29.38 -0.26
C PRO A 3 -17.35 -29.19 -0.25
N ALA A 4 -16.70 -29.63 -1.32
CA ALA A 4 -15.28 -29.40 -1.53
C ALA A 4 -15.02 -27.90 -1.69
N GLY A 5 -14.06 -27.35 -0.92
CA GLY A 5 -13.47 -26.04 -1.23
C GLY A 5 -13.49 -25.00 -0.12
N VAL A 6 -13.91 -25.30 1.10
CA VAL A 6 -13.77 -24.35 2.22
C VAL A 6 -12.42 -24.57 2.90
N PRO A 7 -11.56 -23.55 3.02
CA PRO A 7 -10.30 -23.68 3.74
C PRO A 7 -10.59 -24.04 5.20
N VAL A 8 -10.04 -25.16 5.66
CA VAL A 8 -10.23 -25.63 7.04
C VAL A 8 -9.42 -24.78 8.02
N VAL A 9 -8.26 -24.26 7.57
CA VAL A 9 -7.36 -23.40 8.34
C VAL A 9 -6.71 -22.37 7.40
N VAL A 10 -6.60 -21.12 7.86
CA VAL A 10 -5.80 -20.06 7.21
C VAL A 10 -4.68 -19.67 8.17
N VAL A 11 -3.43 -19.73 7.70
CA VAL A 11 -2.25 -19.30 8.47
C VAL A 11 -1.80 -17.95 7.96
N THR A 12 -1.65 -16.98 8.87
CA THR A 12 -1.16 -15.63 8.55
C THR A 12 0.15 -15.38 9.30
N ASP A 13 1.22 -15.09 8.55
CA ASP A 13 2.51 -14.69 9.10
C ASP A 13 2.50 -13.19 9.43
N LEU A 14 2.53 -12.86 10.73
CA LEU A 14 2.55 -11.49 11.24
C LEU A 14 3.97 -10.94 11.44
N ALA A 15 5.00 -11.77 11.24
CA ALA A 15 6.39 -11.32 11.31
C ALA A 15 6.80 -10.60 10.02
N ARG A 16 6.13 -10.90 8.90
CA ARG A 16 6.36 -10.29 7.59
C ARG A 16 5.20 -9.40 7.17
N ASN A 17 5.04 -8.28 7.87
CA ASN A 17 4.00 -7.32 7.52
C ASN A 17 4.40 -6.49 6.30
N TRP A 18 3.45 -6.22 5.42
CA TRP A 18 3.59 -5.24 4.34
C TRP A 18 2.33 -4.39 4.24
N MET A 19 2.47 -3.19 3.69
CA MET A 19 1.35 -2.39 3.21
C MET A 19 1.32 -2.44 1.69
N VAL A 20 0.13 -2.22 1.15
CA VAL A 20 -0.10 -1.97 -0.27
C VAL A 20 -0.63 -0.55 -0.41
N LEU A 21 -0.08 0.23 -1.35
CA LEU A 21 -0.53 1.59 -1.64
C LEU A 21 -0.70 1.76 -3.14
N ASN A 22 -1.78 2.42 -3.55
CA ASN A 22 -2.02 2.83 -4.92
C ASN A 22 -1.50 4.26 -5.12
N VAL A 23 -0.46 4.40 -5.93
CA VAL A 23 0.26 5.67 -6.15
C VAL A 23 0.05 6.15 -7.57
N ARG A 24 -0.33 7.41 -7.71
CA ARG A 24 -0.49 8.07 -9.00
C ARG A 24 0.87 8.30 -9.67
N GLU A 25 0.94 8.18 -11.00
CA GLU A 25 2.19 8.18 -11.78
C GLU A 25 3.12 9.38 -11.49
N ASP A 26 2.55 10.57 -11.29
CA ASP A 26 3.30 11.79 -10.97
C ASP A 26 4.02 11.73 -9.61
N LEU A 27 3.48 10.95 -8.66
CA LEU A 27 4.08 10.75 -7.34
C LEU A 27 5.01 9.52 -7.29
N LEU A 28 5.04 8.70 -8.34
CA LEU A 28 5.73 7.41 -8.35
C LEU A 28 7.25 7.53 -8.12
N SER A 29 7.85 8.64 -8.55
CA SER A 29 9.26 8.95 -8.31
C SER A 29 9.65 8.96 -6.83
N ARG A 30 8.71 9.27 -5.93
CA ARG A 30 8.91 9.28 -4.47
C ARG A 30 8.85 7.88 -3.85
N PHE A 31 8.27 6.91 -4.56
CA PHE A 31 8.03 5.54 -4.09
C PHE A 31 8.77 4.48 -4.91
N GLN A 32 9.94 4.81 -5.43
CA GLN A 32 10.79 3.82 -6.10
C GLN A 32 11.28 2.73 -5.13
N LYS A 33 11.61 1.56 -5.67
CA LYS A 33 12.17 0.44 -4.89
C LYS A 33 13.39 0.91 -4.08
N GLY A 34 13.43 0.56 -2.80
CA GLY A 34 14.47 0.95 -1.84
C GLY A 34 14.25 2.34 -1.21
N LYS A 35 13.30 3.15 -1.70
CA LYS A 35 12.95 4.41 -1.03
C LYS A 35 12.25 4.13 0.28
N LYS A 36 12.51 5.01 1.24
CA LYS A 36 11.87 5.01 2.56
C LYS A 36 10.93 6.19 2.70
N PHE A 37 9.85 5.98 3.45
CA PHE A 37 8.86 7.01 3.77
C PHE A 37 8.22 6.73 5.13
N THR A 38 7.65 7.77 5.73
CA THR A 38 6.95 7.67 7.01
C THR A 38 5.45 7.58 6.80
N ALA A 39 4.79 6.80 7.65
CA ALA A 39 3.34 6.69 7.66
C ALA A 39 2.79 6.52 9.09
N ALA A 40 1.52 6.88 9.27
CA ALA A 40 0.80 6.71 10.52
C ALA A 40 -0.14 5.49 10.48
N ILE A 41 -0.32 4.83 11.61
CA ILE A 41 -1.19 3.67 11.80
C ILE A 41 -2.15 4.00 12.96
N PRO A 42 -3.33 4.57 12.66
CA PRO A 42 -4.27 5.04 13.68
C PRO A 42 -4.68 3.94 14.67
N ALA A 43 -4.88 2.72 14.17
CA ALA A 43 -5.27 1.57 15.00
C ALA A 43 -4.25 1.19 16.09
N LEU A 44 -2.99 1.62 15.95
CA LEU A 44 -1.92 1.38 16.91
C LEU A 44 -1.45 2.67 17.61
N ASN A 45 -2.11 3.81 17.35
CA ASN A 45 -1.66 5.14 17.81
C ASN A 45 -0.21 5.47 17.44
N LEU A 46 0.31 4.93 16.33
CA LEU A 46 1.65 5.20 15.83
C LEU A 46 1.58 6.26 14.72
N LYS A 47 2.43 7.29 14.79
CA LYS A 47 2.40 8.41 13.83
C LYS A 47 3.57 8.43 12.84
N GLU A 48 4.71 7.87 13.23
CA GLU A 48 5.98 7.96 12.48
C GLU A 48 6.59 6.56 12.29
N VAL A 49 5.88 5.69 11.57
CA VAL A 49 6.41 4.37 11.23
C VAL A 49 7.15 4.48 9.90
N GLU A 50 8.44 4.14 9.89
CA GLU A 50 9.25 4.10 8.67
C GLU A 50 8.99 2.82 7.87
N PHE A 51 8.69 2.99 6.58
CA PHE A 51 8.49 1.93 5.61
C PHE A 51 9.52 2.02 4.48
N GLU A 52 9.92 0.86 3.95
CA GLU A 52 10.78 0.73 2.78
C GLU A 52 10.00 0.06 1.64
N VAL A 53 10.00 0.68 0.45
CA VAL A 53 9.39 0.09 -0.75
C VAL A 53 10.24 -1.09 -1.22
N TYR A 54 9.66 -2.28 -1.32
CA TYR A 54 10.38 -3.47 -1.79
C TYR A 54 9.90 -3.97 -3.15
N ALA A 55 8.66 -3.63 -3.54
CA ALA A 55 8.10 -3.98 -4.84
C ALA A 55 7.23 -2.85 -5.38
N LEU A 56 7.26 -2.73 -6.70
CA LEU A 56 6.38 -1.89 -7.51
C LEU A 56 5.76 -2.82 -8.55
N ALA A 57 4.44 -2.77 -8.73
CA ALA A 57 3.78 -3.56 -9.76
C ALA A 57 4.29 -3.13 -11.14
N ALA A 58 4.67 -4.12 -11.96
CA ALA A 58 5.19 -3.89 -13.31
C ALA A 58 4.10 -3.39 -14.28
N GLN A 59 2.84 -3.70 -13.98
CA GLN A 59 1.68 -3.21 -14.71
C GLN A 59 0.84 -2.33 -13.79
N PRO A 60 0.36 -1.18 -14.27
CA PRO A 60 -0.60 -0.36 -13.53
C PRO A 60 -1.91 -1.15 -13.38
N ASP A 61 -2.48 -1.15 -12.18
CA ASP A 61 -3.84 -1.64 -12.01
C ASP A 61 -4.78 -0.58 -12.62
N PHE A 62 -5.65 -0.99 -13.53
CA PHE A 62 -6.46 -0.08 -14.36
C PHE A 62 -7.59 0.55 -13.54
N ALA A 63 -7.26 1.41 -12.59
CA ALA A 63 -8.18 2.42 -12.09
C ALA A 63 -8.07 3.64 -13.01
N THR A 64 -8.82 3.63 -14.11
CA THR A 64 -8.95 4.78 -15.00
C THR A 64 -9.63 5.91 -14.23
N TRP A 65 -8.85 6.82 -13.64
CA TRP A 65 -9.42 8.04 -13.06
C TRP A 65 -9.91 8.92 -14.21
N ARG A 66 -11.22 8.94 -14.47
CA ARG A 66 -11.77 9.89 -15.44
C ARG A 66 -11.71 11.29 -14.83
N ALA A 67 -10.86 12.15 -15.39
CA ALA A 67 -10.90 13.58 -15.11
C ALA A 67 -12.28 14.16 -15.52
N ALA A 68 -12.82 15.08 -14.72
CA ALA A 68 -14.03 15.80 -15.09
C ALA A 68 -13.78 16.63 -16.36
N PRO A 69 -14.74 16.73 -17.30
CA PRO A 69 -14.58 17.54 -18.50
C PRO A 69 -14.37 19.01 -18.11
N GLY A 70 -13.19 19.56 -18.39
CA GLY A 70 -12.84 20.97 -18.14
C GLY A 70 -11.57 21.24 -17.33
N GLY A 71 -10.93 20.21 -16.76
CA GLY A 71 -9.63 20.34 -16.11
C GLY A 71 -8.50 19.82 -17.00
N THR A 72 -7.38 20.55 -17.08
CA THR A 72 -6.10 20.13 -17.67
C THR A 72 -5.42 19.04 -16.83
N ASN A 73 -6.18 18.02 -16.43
CA ASN A 73 -5.69 16.95 -15.58
C ASN A 73 -5.51 15.70 -16.45
N PHE A 74 -4.26 15.41 -16.77
CA PHE A 74 -3.85 14.23 -17.54
C PHE A 74 -4.40 12.94 -16.91
N ASP A 75 -4.75 11.95 -17.75
CA ASP A 75 -5.09 10.59 -17.34
C ASP A 75 -3.85 9.90 -16.73
N ALA A 76 -3.52 10.23 -15.48
CA ALA A 76 -2.40 9.64 -14.78
C ALA A 76 -2.73 8.21 -14.35
N LYS A 77 -1.87 7.26 -14.69
CA LYS A 77 -2.05 5.86 -14.28
C LYS A 77 -1.76 5.71 -12.79
N THR A 78 -2.34 4.69 -12.19
CA THR A 78 -2.08 4.33 -10.78
C THR A 78 -1.31 3.02 -10.73
N PHE A 79 -0.31 2.96 -9.84
CA PHE A 79 0.53 1.81 -9.67
C PHE A 79 0.45 1.32 -8.24
N GLU A 80 0.37 0.00 -8.08
CA GLU A 80 0.47 -0.64 -6.78
C GLU A 80 1.94 -0.68 -6.32
N ILE A 81 2.22 -0.13 -5.15
CA ILE A 81 3.48 -0.31 -4.44
C ILE A 81 3.27 -1.23 -3.24
N LYS A 82 4.31 -2.00 -2.91
CA LYS A 82 4.38 -2.75 -1.65
C LYS A 82 5.56 -2.27 -0.84
N ALA A 83 5.29 -1.96 0.42
CA ALA A 83 6.29 -1.47 1.37
C ALA A 83 6.22 -2.27 2.68
N ARG A 84 7.37 -2.49 3.29
CA ARG A 84 7.50 -3.20 4.57
C ARG A 84 8.01 -2.24 5.65
N PRO A 85 7.58 -2.39 6.91
CA PRO A 85 8.11 -1.54 7.97
C PRO A 85 9.58 -1.89 8.21
N VAL A 86 10.42 -0.87 8.43
CA VAL A 86 11.86 -1.05 8.68
C VAL A 86 12.11 -1.71 10.04
N LYS A 87 11.20 -1.49 11.00
CA LYS A 87 11.20 -2.11 12.31
C LYS A 87 9.98 -3.04 12.48
N PRO A 88 10.09 -4.15 13.22
CA PRO A 88 8.94 -4.99 13.54
C PRO A 88 7.80 -4.18 14.18
N LEU A 89 6.58 -4.41 13.70
CA LEU A 89 5.41 -3.67 14.12
C LEU A 89 4.52 -4.56 14.99
N ALA A 90 4.75 -4.51 16.31
CA ALA A 90 3.99 -5.31 17.27
C ALA A 90 2.50 -4.93 17.26
N GLY A 91 1.62 -5.93 17.30
CA GLY A 91 0.16 -5.72 17.33
C GLY A 91 -0.48 -5.39 15.99
N ALA A 92 0.30 -5.23 14.91
CA ALA A 92 -0.24 -5.02 13.58
C ALA A 92 -1.02 -6.25 13.09
N ARG A 93 -2.20 -5.99 12.52
CA ARG A 93 -3.07 -7.01 11.95
C ARG A 93 -3.38 -6.66 10.49
N PRO A 94 -3.55 -7.67 9.61
CA PRO A 94 -4.08 -7.42 8.27
C PRO A 94 -5.39 -6.64 8.33
N GLY A 95 -5.57 -5.70 7.41
CA GLY A 95 -6.76 -4.85 7.32
C GLY A 95 -6.66 -3.52 8.08
N MET A 96 -5.60 -3.28 8.87
CA MET A 96 -5.37 -1.95 9.44
C MET A 96 -5.09 -0.91 8.36
N SER A 97 -5.64 0.29 8.54
CA SER A 97 -5.34 1.44 7.66
C SER A 97 -3.97 2.03 7.96
N VAL A 98 -3.28 2.46 6.90
CA VAL A 98 -2.02 3.19 6.98
C VAL A 98 -2.19 4.51 6.25
N LEU A 99 -1.85 5.61 6.91
CA LEU A 99 -1.99 6.97 6.38
C LEU A 99 -0.63 7.48 5.94
N VAL A 100 -0.49 7.74 4.64
CA VAL A 100 0.72 8.28 4.03
C VAL A 100 0.46 9.74 3.64
N SER A 101 1.18 10.67 4.25
CA SER A 101 1.11 12.08 3.90
C SER A 101 2.22 12.42 2.91
N VAL A 102 1.85 12.89 1.73
CA VAL A 102 2.79 13.35 0.70
C VAL A 102 2.63 14.86 0.61
N THR A 103 3.59 15.62 1.14
CA THR A 103 3.60 17.09 1.00
C THR A 103 3.89 17.43 -0.46
N LEU A 104 2.96 18.12 -1.14
CA LEU A 104 3.10 18.56 -2.53
C LEU A 104 4.18 19.63 -2.66
#